data_AF-A0A328LBP4-F1
#
_entry.id   AF-A0A328LBP4-F1
#
_cell.length_a   1.000
_cell.length_b   1.000
_cell.length_c   1.000
_cell.angle_alpha   90.00
_cell.angle_beta   90.00
_cell.angle_gamma   90.00
#
_symmetry.space_group_name_H-M   'P 1'
#
loop_
_entity.id
_entity.type
_entity.pdbx_description
1 polymer ?
#
loop_
_entity_poly.entity_id
_entity_poly.type
_entity_poly.pdbx_seq_one_letter_code
_entity_poly.pdbx_strand_id
1 'polypeptide(L)'
;MKHTNKGLIRMRQEIIYSESDLLGQVREVLEKKDVKTAEIYDANKGDLHYTSETLRKKFNLAFPQIVVKSGLYDLNNHLKYIPKEIIYEQLNQEFERIGSTRKSIYNSKRNKSRFPYSDTLKIRLNQSWPEILLCCNQLSEVKKYDEISKELLKDEYKMISKKLGRAATIRELTDWTVFSFDIYRQYFSTMKILKEECGFRHDYKGGKKPIELSMCKEELVRLYKKYNRRLTYNELKEESQISISTLFRRFETTKINVIWNQIERNMFDTTNI
;
A
#
# COMPACT_ATOMS: atom_id res chain seq x y z
N MET A 1 -53.77 -26.33 58.41
CA MET A 1 -53.76 -25.40 57.26
C MET A 1 -52.32 -25.02 56.96
N LYS A 2 -51.82 -25.37 55.77
CA LYS A 2 -50.45 -25.11 55.33
C LYS A 2 -50.41 -23.77 54.59
N HIS A 3 -49.63 -22.81 55.06
CA HIS A 3 -49.23 -21.65 54.25
C HIS A 3 -47.80 -21.88 53.77
N THR A 4 -47.66 -22.39 52.54
CA THR A 4 -46.39 -22.38 51.82
C THR A 4 -46.28 -21.08 51.03
N ASN A 5 -45.39 -20.22 51.49
CA ASN A 5 -44.90 -19.04 50.80
C ASN A 5 -44.02 -19.49 49.61
N LYS A 6 -44.58 -19.55 48.40
CA LYS A 6 -43.81 -19.74 47.16
C LYS A 6 -43.48 -18.37 46.60
N GLY A 7 -42.21 -17.98 46.77
CA GLY A 7 -41.66 -16.74 46.26
C GLY A 7 -41.92 -16.56 44.76
N LEU A 8 -42.17 -15.31 44.39
CA LEU A 8 -42.40 -14.84 43.03
C LEU A 8 -41.30 -15.36 42.08
N ILE A 9 -41.72 -16.20 41.14
CA ILE A 9 -40.95 -16.48 39.93
C ILE A 9 -41.05 -15.22 39.07
N ARG A 10 -40.00 -14.40 39.09
CA ARG A 10 -39.84 -13.24 38.23
C ARG A 10 -39.73 -13.73 36.78
N MET A 11 -40.86 -13.76 36.07
CA MET A 11 -40.87 -14.14 34.66
C MET A 11 -40.00 -13.16 33.88
N ARG A 12 -38.86 -13.63 33.35
CA ARG A 12 -38.11 -12.90 32.33
C ARG A 12 -39.02 -12.79 31.12
N GLN A 13 -39.53 -11.59 30.85
CA GLN A 13 -40.09 -11.29 29.54
C GLN A 13 -38.96 -11.51 28.53
N GLU A 14 -39.13 -12.49 27.64
CA GLU A 14 -38.27 -12.64 26.47
C GLU A 14 -38.54 -11.45 25.55
N ILE A 15 -37.77 -10.39 25.73
CA ILE A 15 -37.77 -9.26 24.81
C ILE A 15 -37.16 -9.78 23.50
N ILE A 16 -38.00 -9.97 22.50
CA ILE A 16 -37.57 -10.38 21.16
C ILE A 16 -36.98 -9.14 20.47
N TYR A 17 -35.66 -8.99 20.58
CA TYR A 17 -34.93 -7.98 19.82
C TYR A 17 -34.79 -8.40 18.35
N SER A 18 -35.01 -7.46 17.44
CA SER A 18 -34.68 -7.61 16.02
C SER A 18 -33.16 -7.68 15.81
N GLU A 19 -32.71 -8.17 14.65
CA GLU A 19 -31.28 -8.17 14.33
C GLU A 19 -30.66 -6.76 14.37
N SER A 20 -31.38 -5.73 13.91
CA SER A 20 -30.89 -4.35 13.95
C SER A 20 -30.75 -3.83 15.38
N ASP A 21 -31.67 -4.19 16.26
CA ASP A 21 -31.60 -3.76 17.67
C ASP A 21 -30.38 -4.38 18.36
N LEU A 22 -30.13 -5.67 18.12
CA LEU A 22 -28.98 -6.37 18.68
C LEU A 22 -27.65 -5.80 18.18
N LEU A 23 -27.55 -5.48 16.89
CA LEU A 23 -26.37 -4.82 16.34
C LEU A 23 -26.22 -3.40 16.90
N GLY A 24 -27.32 -2.68 17.11
CA GLY A 24 -27.35 -1.37 17.77
C GLY A 24 -26.82 -1.41 19.19
N GLN A 25 -27.21 -2.44 19.97
CA GLN A 25 -26.69 -2.66 21.32
C GLN A 25 -25.18 -2.95 21.33
N VAL A 26 -24.72 -3.81 20.41
CA VAL A 26 -23.28 -4.07 20.26
C VAL A 26 -22.54 -2.78 19.92
N ARG A 27 -23.12 -1.93 19.05
CA ARG A 27 -22.58 -0.61 18.74
C ARG A 27 -22.48 0.25 19.99
N GLU A 28 -23.58 0.47 20.69
CA GLU A 28 -23.67 1.30 21.88
C GLU A 28 -22.62 0.94 22.95
N VAL A 29 -22.47 -0.35 23.25
CA VAL A 29 -21.57 -0.83 24.31
C VAL A 29 -20.09 -0.64 23.95
N LEU A 30 -19.73 -0.81 22.68
CA LEU A 30 -18.32 -0.88 22.24
C LEU A 30 -17.85 0.37 21.47
N GLU A 31 -18.73 1.30 21.11
CA GLU A 31 -18.37 2.49 20.32
C GLU A 31 -17.27 3.33 20.98
N LYS A 32 -17.38 3.53 22.29
CA LYS A 32 -16.42 4.32 23.09
C LYS A 32 -15.20 3.52 23.56
N LYS A 33 -15.05 2.27 23.14
CA LYS A 33 -13.95 1.39 23.58
C LYS A 33 -12.89 1.26 22.49
N ASP A 34 -11.63 1.40 22.89
CA ASP A 34 -10.48 1.24 21.99
C ASP A 34 -10.38 -0.19 21.44
N VAL A 35 -10.71 -1.18 22.27
CA VAL A 35 -10.68 -2.60 21.94
C VAL A 35 -12.10 -3.16 22.00
N LYS A 36 -12.51 -3.89 20.96
CA LYS A 36 -13.90 -4.33 20.76
C LYS A 36 -13.97 -5.86 20.69
N THR A 37 -13.60 -6.51 21.80
CA THR A 37 -13.62 -7.97 21.95
C THR A 37 -14.86 -8.44 22.71
N ALA A 38 -15.09 -9.76 22.71
CA ALA A 38 -16.20 -10.37 23.43
C ALA A 38 -16.12 -10.13 24.94
N GLU A 39 -14.91 -10.18 25.51
CA GLU A 39 -14.67 -9.98 26.94
C GLU A 39 -14.99 -8.55 27.36
N ILE A 40 -14.59 -7.57 26.56
CA ILE A 40 -14.88 -6.15 26.83
C ILE A 40 -16.38 -5.90 26.70
N TYR A 41 -17.03 -6.49 25.71
CA TYR A 41 -18.47 -6.41 25.58
C TYR A 41 -19.19 -7.00 26.79
N ASP A 42 -18.89 -8.25 27.17
CA ASP A 42 -19.55 -8.92 28.30
C ASP A 42 -19.33 -8.20 29.63
N ALA A 43 -18.16 -7.57 29.81
CA ALA A 43 -17.88 -6.75 30.98
C ALA A 43 -18.66 -5.42 31.03
N ASN A 44 -19.12 -4.90 29.89
CA ASN A 44 -19.72 -3.56 29.78
C ASN A 44 -21.18 -3.56 29.30
N LYS A 45 -21.73 -4.70 28.90
CA LYS A 45 -23.07 -4.79 28.30
C LYS A 45 -24.21 -4.50 29.27
N GLY A 46 -24.00 -4.59 30.58
CA GLY A 46 -25.10 -4.50 31.57
C GLY A 46 -26.08 -5.70 31.53
N ASP A 47 -27.07 -5.69 32.41
CA ASP A 47 -27.94 -6.85 32.66
C ASP A 47 -29.02 -7.09 31.60
N LEU A 48 -29.40 -6.04 30.86
CA LEU A 48 -30.49 -6.07 29.88
C LEU A 48 -30.04 -6.57 28.49
N HIS A 49 -28.74 -6.61 28.25
CA HIS A 49 -28.18 -6.99 26.95
C HIS A 49 -27.76 -8.46 26.93
N TYR A 50 -27.87 -9.10 25.77
CA TYR A 50 -27.41 -10.47 25.60
C TYR A 50 -25.91 -10.61 25.76
N THR A 51 -25.45 -11.76 26.26
CA THR A 51 -24.00 -12.06 26.30
C THR A 51 -23.43 -12.24 24.89
N SER A 52 -22.12 -12.08 24.74
CA SER A 52 -21.40 -12.36 23.50
C SER A 52 -21.65 -13.79 22.99
N GLU A 53 -21.81 -14.75 23.90
CA GLU A 53 -22.12 -16.15 23.57
C GLU A 53 -23.55 -16.31 23.03
N THR A 54 -24.53 -15.63 23.64
CA THR A 54 -25.90 -15.61 23.14
C THR A 54 -25.99 -14.95 21.76
N LEU A 55 -25.27 -13.84 21.56
CA LEU A 55 -25.21 -13.15 20.27
C LEU A 55 -24.57 -14.05 19.20
N ARG A 56 -23.46 -14.73 19.51
CA ARG A 56 -22.82 -15.71 18.60
C ARG A 56 -23.79 -16.79 18.13
N LYS A 57 -24.56 -17.36 19.06
CA LYS A 57 -25.58 -18.38 18.75
C LYS A 57 -26.71 -17.81 17.91
N LYS A 58 -27.20 -16.60 18.24
CA LYS A 58 -28.35 -15.99 17.57
C LYS A 58 -28.02 -15.54 16.14
N PHE A 59 -26.83 -14.99 15.92
CA PHE A 59 -26.37 -14.59 14.59
C PHE A 59 -25.68 -15.71 13.80
N ASN A 60 -25.35 -16.83 14.45
CA ASN A 60 -24.50 -17.88 13.88
C ASN A 60 -23.18 -17.33 13.31
N LEU A 61 -22.54 -16.43 14.06
CA LEU A 61 -21.33 -15.71 13.67
C LEU A 61 -20.36 -15.63 14.85
N ALA A 62 -19.06 -15.55 14.57
CA ALA A 62 -18.05 -15.21 15.56
C ALA A 62 -18.23 -13.76 16.04
N PHE A 63 -17.92 -13.48 17.30
CA PHE A 63 -18.14 -12.15 17.88
C PHE A 63 -17.47 -10.99 17.09
N PRO A 64 -16.23 -11.13 16.56
CA PRO A 64 -15.66 -10.09 15.69
C PRO A 64 -16.50 -9.78 14.43
N GLN A 65 -17.18 -10.77 13.86
CA GLN A 65 -18.10 -10.58 12.72
C GLN A 65 -19.35 -9.80 13.13
N ILE A 66 -19.83 -10.00 14.37
CA ILE A 66 -20.96 -9.24 14.92
C ILE A 66 -20.57 -7.78 15.14
N VAL A 67 -19.36 -7.50 15.65
CA VAL A 67 -18.84 -6.14 15.82
C VAL A 67 -18.62 -5.44 14.47
N VAL A 68 -18.28 -6.20 13.43
CA VAL A 68 -18.22 -5.67 12.06
C VAL A 68 -19.61 -5.33 11.54
N LYS A 69 -20.56 -6.26 11.68
CA LYS A 69 -21.96 -6.04 11.28
C LYS A 69 -22.60 -4.88 12.04
N SER A 70 -22.20 -4.63 13.29
CA SER A 70 -22.64 -3.45 14.04
C SER A 70 -22.01 -2.15 13.55
N GLY A 71 -21.08 -2.18 12.59
CA GLY A 71 -20.46 -1.00 11.98
C GLY A 71 -19.36 -0.38 12.83
N LEU A 72 -18.92 -1.04 13.89
CA LEU A 72 -17.92 -0.52 14.82
C LEU A 72 -16.47 -0.73 14.38
N TYR A 73 -16.23 -1.70 13.51
CA TYR A 73 -14.93 -1.93 12.91
C TYR A 73 -14.83 -1.23 11.55
N ASP A 74 -13.69 -0.56 11.40
CA ASP A 74 -13.23 0.01 10.16
C ASP A 74 -11.84 -0.58 9.84
N LEU A 75 -11.61 -0.95 8.59
CA LEU A 75 -10.35 -1.57 8.16
C LEU A 75 -9.18 -0.60 8.20
N ASN A 76 -9.39 0.71 8.31
CA ASN A 76 -8.30 1.66 8.31
C ASN A 76 -7.59 1.69 9.67
N ASN A 77 -8.36 1.69 10.77
CA ASN A 77 -7.81 1.79 12.12
C ASN A 77 -7.63 0.42 12.79
N HIS A 78 -8.43 -0.59 12.41
CA HIS A 78 -8.51 -1.84 13.16
C HIS A 78 -7.99 -3.06 12.40
N LEU A 79 -7.33 -2.84 11.26
CA LEU A 79 -6.89 -3.89 10.31
C LEU A 79 -6.18 -5.08 10.96
N LYS A 80 -5.38 -4.82 12.01
CA LYS A 80 -4.60 -5.84 12.73
C LYS A 80 -5.50 -6.87 13.44
N TYR A 81 -6.65 -6.45 13.95
CA TYR A 81 -7.51 -7.25 14.81
C TYR A 81 -8.64 -7.94 14.07
N ILE A 82 -8.81 -7.62 12.79
CA ILE A 82 -9.89 -8.14 11.95
C ILE A 82 -9.39 -9.45 11.28
N PRO A 83 -10.13 -10.57 11.43
CA PRO A 83 -9.91 -11.81 10.68
C PRO A 83 -9.90 -11.59 9.16
N LYS A 84 -9.10 -12.36 8.42
CA LYS A 84 -8.90 -12.14 6.97
C LYS A 84 -10.22 -12.25 6.18
N GLU A 85 -11.06 -13.18 6.57
CA GLU A 85 -12.35 -13.50 5.95
C GLU A 85 -13.27 -12.26 5.95
N ILE A 86 -13.27 -11.53 7.07
CA ILE A 86 -14.02 -10.28 7.22
C ILE A 86 -13.42 -9.18 6.36
N ILE A 87 -12.09 -9.10 6.26
CA ILE A 87 -11.43 -8.13 5.39
C ILE A 87 -11.91 -8.33 3.95
N TYR A 88 -11.96 -9.58 3.46
CA TYR A 88 -12.44 -9.89 2.12
C TYR A 88 -13.91 -9.54 1.90
N GLU A 89 -14.79 -9.87 2.86
CA GLU A 89 -16.22 -9.52 2.80
C GLU A 89 -16.43 -8.00 2.69
N GLN A 90 -15.75 -7.22 3.53
CA GLN A 90 -15.84 -5.77 3.49
C GLN A 90 -15.25 -5.17 2.21
N LEU A 91 -14.16 -5.74 1.69
CA LEU A 91 -13.59 -5.31 0.43
C LEU A 91 -14.55 -5.56 -0.74
N ASN A 92 -15.29 -6.66 -0.75
CA ASN A 92 -16.33 -6.92 -1.74
C ASN A 92 -17.41 -5.84 -1.76
N GLN A 93 -17.96 -5.51 -0.59
CA GLN A 93 -18.96 -4.44 -0.46
C GLN A 93 -18.40 -3.10 -0.98
N GLU A 94 -17.11 -2.84 -0.74
CA GLU A 94 -16.46 -1.63 -1.22
C GLU A 94 -16.20 -1.65 -2.73
N PHE A 95 -15.87 -2.79 -3.32
CA PHE A 95 -15.73 -2.94 -4.76
C PHE A 95 -17.07 -2.75 -5.47
N GLU A 96 -18.15 -3.30 -4.92
CA GLU A 96 -19.52 -3.08 -5.42
C GLU A 96 -19.89 -1.59 -5.37
N ARG A 97 -19.61 -0.91 -4.24
CA ARG A 97 -19.85 0.54 -4.10
C ARG A 97 -19.04 1.36 -5.10
N ILE A 98 -17.78 0.99 -5.34
CA ILE A 98 -16.88 1.70 -6.28
C ILE A 98 -17.23 1.38 -7.74
N GLY A 99 -17.82 0.21 -8.01
CA GLY A 99 -18.05 -0.33 -9.35
C GLY A 99 -16.75 -0.74 -10.04
N SER A 100 -15.68 -1.02 -9.29
CA SER A 100 -14.39 -1.43 -9.86
C SER A 100 -13.47 -2.09 -8.86
N THR A 101 -12.70 -3.07 -9.33
CA THR A 101 -11.67 -3.81 -8.60
C THR A 101 -10.24 -3.34 -8.94
N ARG A 102 -10.10 -2.36 -9.84
CA ARG A 102 -8.78 -1.82 -10.24
C ARG A 102 -8.10 -1.14 -9.06
N LYS A 103 -6.84 -1.50 -8.79
CA LYS A 103 -6.05 -0.99 -7.66
C LYS A 103 -6.02 0.55 -7.60
N SER A 104 -5.77 1.24 -8.71
CA SER A 104 -5.79 2.72 -8.74
C SER A 104 -7.17 3.33 -8.53
N ILE A 105 -8.24 2.70 -9.02
CA ILE A 105 -9.61 3.18 -8.80
C ILE A 105 -10.00 2.97 -7.33
N TYR A 106 -9.69 1.81 -6.77
CA TYR A 106 -9.84 1.55 -5.34
C TYR A 106 -9.11 2.61 -4.50
N ASN A 107 -7.82 2.81 -4.72
CA ASN A 107 -7.04 3.77 -3.92
C ASN A 107 -7.57 5.20 -4.01
N SER A 108 -8.14 5.62 -5.15
CA SER A 108 -8.68 6.96 -5.32
C SER A 108 -10.10 7.12 -4.78
N LYS A 109 -10.97 6.11 -4.94
CA LYS A 109 -12.40 6.18 -4.61
C LYS A 109 -12.81 5.51 -3.31
N ARG A 110 -11.90 4.77 -2.64
CA ARG A 110 -12.20 4.10 -1.38
C ARG A 110 -12.71 5.09 -0.33
N ASN A 111 -13.57 4.62 0.56
CA ASN A 111 -13.94 5.37 1.75
C ASN A 111 -12.72 5.46 2.68
N LYS A 112 -12.03 6.60 2.65
CA LYS A 112 -10.75 6.82 3.35
C LYS A 112 -10.86 6.70 4.88
N SER A 113 -12.04 6.88 5.46
CA SER A 113 -12.22 6.69 6.90
C SER A 113 -12.36 5.21 7.28
N ARG A 114 -12.82 4.36 6.35
CA ARG A 114 -13.05 2.94 6.63
C ARG A 114 -12.08 1.97 5.98
N PHE A 115 -11.46 2.34 4.86
CA PHE A 115 -10.65 1.43 4.07
C PHE A 115 -9.22 1.95 3.90
N PRO A 116 -8.21 1.12 4.20
CA PRO A 116 -6.81 1.48 4.05
C PRO A 116 -6.38 1.47 2.58
N TYR A 117 -5.17 1.94 2.29
CA TYR A 117 -4.60 1.81 0.96
C TYR A 117 -4.38 0.34 0.60
N SER A 118 -4.46 0.03 -0.69
CA SER A 118 -4.21 -1.33 -1.20
C SER A 118 -2.87 -1.91 -0.75
N ASP A 119 -1.82 -1.08 -0.63
CA ASP A 119 -0.50 -1.56 -0.21
C ASP A 119 -0.47 -1.95 1.27
N THR A 120 -1.26 -1.28 2.12
CA THR A 120 -1.47 -1.68 3.52
C THR A 120 -2.19 -3.03 3.60
N LEU A 121 -3.19 -3.26 2.75
CA LEU A 121 -3.89 -4.55 2.66
C LEU A 121 -2.95 -5.68 2.24
N LYS A 122 -2.13 -5.44 1.21
CA LYS A 122 -1.12 -6.41 0.75
C LYS A 122 -0.18 -6.84 1.88
N ILE A 123 0.33 -5.88 2.65
CA ILE A 123 1.21 -6.14 3.79
C ILE A 123 0.48 -6.96 4.87
N ARG A 124 -0.73 -6.55 5.25
CA ARG A 124 -1.52 -7.24 6.29
C ARG A 124 -1.84 -8.68 5.94
N LEU A 125 -2.24 -8.90 4.69
CA LEU A 125 -2.75 -10.19 4.23
C LEU A 125 -1.61 -11.12 3.78
N ASN A 126 -0.43 -10.54 3.55
CA ASN A 126 0.72 -11.16 2.90
C ASN A 126 0.33 -11.73 1.53
N GLN A 127 -0.33 -10.90 0.73
CA GLN A 127 -0.90 -11.25 -0.57
C GLN A 127 -0.69 -10.10 -1.57
N SER A 128 -0.56 -10.45 -2.84
CA SER A 128 -0.66 -9.51 -3.96
C SER A 128 -2.11 -9.05 -4.18
N TRP A 129 -2.30 -7.96 -4.92
CA TRP A 129 -3.65 -7.45 -5.21
C TRP A 129 -4.52 -8.48 -5.96
N PRO A 130 -4.01 -9.21 -6.97
CA PRO A 130 -4.77 -10.28 -7.62
C PRO A 130 -5.16 -11.42 -6.67
N GLU A 131 -4.28 -11.84 -5.76
CA GLU A 131 -4.61 -12.86 -4.75
C GLU A 131 -5.70 -12.39 -3.79
N ILE A 132 -5.68 -11.10 -3.41
CA ILE A 132 -6.76 -10.50 -2.62
C ILE A 132 -8.08 -10.56 -3.40
N LEU A 133 -8.08 -10.19 -4.68
CA LEU A 133 -9.27 -10.25 -5.53
C LEU A 133 -9.80 -11.68 -5.70
N LEU A 134 -8.91 -12.67 -5.79
CA LEU A 134 -9.29 -14.09 -5.79
C LEU A 134 -9.99 -14.49 -4.49
N CYS A 135 -9.42 -14.14 -3.33
CA CYS A 135 -10.05 -14.38 -2.03
C CYS A 135 -11.38 -13.62 -1.84
N CYS A 136 -11.56 -12.52 -2.58
CA CYS A 136 -12.80 -11.77 -2.65
C CYS A 136 -13.80 -12.36 -3.68
N ASN A 137 -13.50 -13.47 -4.36
CA ASN A 137 -14.30 -13.99 -5.48
C ASN A 137 -14.53 -12.97 -6.62
N GLN A 138 -13.64 -11.99 -6.75
CA GLN A 138 -13.65 -10.98 -7.83
C GLN A 138 -12.78 -11.40 -9.02
N LEU A 139 -11.98 -12.45 -8.86
CA LEU A 139 -11.20 -13.12 -9.89
C LEU A 139 -11.44 -14.63 -9.80
N SER A 140 -11.46 -15.30 -10.94
CA SER A 140 -11.68 -16.75 -11.03
C SER A 140 -10.40 -17.56 -10.85
N GLU A 141 -9.24 -16.99 -11.20
CA GLU A 141 -7.94 -17.65 -11.06
C GLU A 141 -6.80 -16.65 -10.82
N VAL A 142 -5.78 -17.09 -10.09
CA VAL A 142 -4.45 -16.49 -10.08
C VAL A 142 -3.50 -17.58 -10.53
N LYS A 143 -2.87 -17.43 -11.71
CA LYS A 143 -1.95 -18.47 -12.20
C LYS A 143 -0.72 -18.51 -11.30
N LYS A 144 -0.31 -19.72 -10.92
CA LYS A 144 0.89 -19.94 -10.11
C LYS A 144 2.14 -19.74 -10.95
N TYR A 145 3.24 -19.45 -10.26
CA TYR A 145 4.54 -19.13 -10.84
C TYR A 145 5.01 -20.13 -11.91
N ASP A 146 4.79 -21.42 -11.66
CA ASP A 146 5.31 -22.54 -12.46
C ASP A 146 4.53 -22.75 -13.78
N GLU A 147 3.37 -22.10 -13.92
CA GLU A 147 2.50 -22.18 -15.12
C GLU A 147 2.60 -20.91 -15.99
N ILE A 148 3.38 -19.92 -15.55
CA ILE A 148 3.50 -18.64 -16.23
C ILE A 148 4.68 -18.69 -17.19
N SER A 149 4.38 -18.79 -18.49
CA SER A 149 5.40 -18.68 -19.54
C SER A 149 5.79 -17.22 -19.78
N LYS A 150 7.02 -17.03 -20.29
CA LYS A 150 7.51 -15.72 -20.72
C LYS A 150 6.60 -15.13 -21.80
N GLU A 151 6.11 -15.96 -22.70
CA GLU A 151 5.21 -15.62 -23.81
C GLU A 151 3.86 -15.11 -23.30
N LEU A 152 3.28 -15.77 -22.29
CA LEU A 152 2.03 -15.35 -21.66
C LEU A 152 2.13 -13.92 -21.10
N LEU A 153 3.24 -13.62 -20.42
CA LEU A 153 3.51 -12.27 -19.89
C LEU A 153 3.66 -11.24 -21.01
N LYS A 154 4.29 -11.60 -22.13
CA LYS A 154 4.43 -10.71 -23.29
C LYS A 154 3.08 -10.42 -23.93
N ASP A 155 2.23 -11.42 -24.07
CA ASP A 155 0.91 -11.29 -24.68
C ASP A 155 -0.03 -10.49 -23.79
N GLU A 156 -0.03 -10.71 -22.47
CA GLU A 156 -0.79 -9.90 -21.54
C GLU A 156 -0.32 -8.43 -21.58
N TYR A 157 0.99 -8.20 -21.53
CA TYR A 157 1.55 -6.85 -21.61
C TYR A 157 1.17 -6.14 -22.92
N LYS A 158 1.21 -6.83 -24.06
CA LYS A 158 0.77 -6.31 -25.36
C LYS A 158 -0.72 -5.98 -25.36
N MET A 159 -1.56 -6.85 -24.80
CA MET A 159 -3.00 -6.61 -24.67
C MET A 159 -3.27 -5.36 -23.83
N ILE A 160 -2.65 -5.25 -22.66
CA ILE A 160 -2.81 -4.08 -21.77
C ILE A 160 -2.36 -2.80 -22.49
N SER A 161 -1.19 -2.84 -23.14
CA SER A 161 -0.65 -1.70 -23.88
C SER A 161 -1.53 -1.31 -25.07
N LYS A 162 -2.14 -2.28 -25.77
CA LYS A 162 -3.13 -2.03 -26.84
C LYS A 162 -4.37 -1.33 -26.30
N LYS A 163 -4.90 -1.75 -25.14
CA LYS A 163 -6.03 -1.08 -24.48
C LYS A 163 -5.72 0.36 -24.08
N LEU A 164 -4.47 0.65 -23.70
CA LEU A 164 -4.02 1.99 -23.34
C LEU A 164 -3.62 2.86 -24.55
N GLY A 165 -3.53 2.29 -25.75
CA GLY A 165 -3.03 2.96 -26.95
C GLY A 165 -1.52 3.29 -26.91
N ARG A 166 -0.78 2.80 -25.90
CA ARG A 166 0.67 3.00 -25.73
C ARG A 166 1.28 1.94 -24.81
N ALA A 167 2.60 1.86 -24.78
CA ALA A 167 3.32 1.01 -23.84
C ALA A 167 2.91 1.32 -22.39
N ALA A 168 2.47 0.29 -21.66
CA ALA A 168 2.07 0.44 -20.27
C ALA A 168 3.25 0.85 -19.37
N THR A 169 2.98 1.69 -18.38
CA THR A 169 3.92 1.97 -17.28
C THR A 169 3.86 0.86 -16.22
N ILE A 170 4.81 0.83 -15.27
CA ILE A 170 4.79 -0.16 -14.18
C ILE A 170 3.49 -0.05 -13.37
N ARG A 171 3.06 1.19 -13.08
CA ARG A 171 1.83 1.46 -12.34
C ARG A 171 0.61 0.93 -13.09
N GLU A 172 0.52 1.23 -14.38
CA GLU A 172 -0.60 0.77 -15.22
C GLU A 172 -0.57 -0.74 -15.39
N LEU A 173 0.60 -1.34 -15.61
CA LEU A 173 0.72 -2.80 -15.67
C LEU A 173 0.17 -3.40 -14.38
N THR A 174 0.66 -2.95 -13.22
CA THR A 174 0.21 -3.42 -11.89
C THR A 174 -1.28 -3.24 -11.64
N ASP A 175 -1.92 -2.25 -12.26
CA ASP A 175 -3.35 -1.99 -12.12
C ASP A 175 -4.23 -2.89 -13.00
N TRP A 176 -3.67 -3.43 -14.09
CA TRP A 176 -4.41 -4.17 -15.12
C TRP A 176 -4.05 -5.64 -15.23
N THR A 177 -2.86 -6.04 -14.78
CA THR A 177 -2.43 -7.44 -14.79
C THR A 177 -3.01 -8.22 -13.61
N VAL A 178 -3.25 -9.51 -13.85
CA VAL A 178 -3.54 -10.49 -12.78
C VAL A 178 -2.28 -11.06 -12.14
N PHE A 179 -1.09 -10.72 -12.64
CA PHE A 179 0.18 -11.14 -12.08
C PHE A 179 0.77 -10.07 -11.16
N SER A 180 1.62 -10.50 -10.22
CA SER A 180 2.46 -9.56 -9.49
C SER A 180 3.53 -8.98 -10.45
N PHE A 181 3.94 -7.73 -10.20
CA PHE A 181 5.05 -7.15 -10.97
C PHE A 181 6.38 -7.91 -10.76
N ASP A 182 6.53 -8.60 -9.62
CA ASP A 182 7.73 -9.39 -9.34
C ASP A 182 7.88 -10.57 -10.31
N ILE A 183 6.76 -11.15 -10.76
CA ILE A 183 6.75 -12.18 -11.82
C ILE A 183 7.38 -11.59 -13.10
N TYR A 184 6.88 -10.44 -13.57
CA TYR A 184 7.47 -9.74 -14.72
C TYR A 184 8.97 -9.43 -14.50
N ARG A 185 9.35 -9.04 -13.29
CA ARG A 185 10.75 -8.71 -12.97
C ARG A 185 11.66 -9.94 -13.06
N GLN A 186 11.22 -11.12 -12.68
CA GLN A 186 12.07 -12.32 -12.76
C GLN A 186 12.34 -12.74 -14.21
N TYR A 187 11.34 -12.66 -15.09
CA TYR A 187 11.50 -13.09 -16.50
C TYR A 187 12.21 -12.05 -17.38
N PHE A 188 12.01 -10.76 -17.09
CA PHE A 188 12.51 -9.67 -17.96
C PHE A 188 13.57 -8.80 -17.27
N SER A 189 13.86 -8.99 -15.99
CA SER A 189 14.74 -8.15 -15.13
C SER A 189 14.27 -6.70 -14.96
N THR A 190 13.91 -6.02 -16.05
CA THR A 190 13.50 -4.62 -16.08
C THR A 190 12.30 -4.43 -17.01
N MET A 191 11.53 -3.39 -16.73
CA MET A 191 10.43 -2.94 -17.60
C MET A 191 10.91 -2.53 -19.00
N LYS A 192 12.19 -2.16 -19.14
CA LYS A 192 12.81 -1.81 -20.41
C LYS A 192 12.86 -3.04 -21.33
N ILE A 193 13.42 -4.14 -20.83
CA ILE A 193 13.55 -5.40 -21.58
C ILE A 193 12.16 -5.93 -21.96
N LEU A 194 11.18 -5.89 -21.04
CA LEU A 194 9.80 -6.27 -21.35
C LEU A 194 9.23 -5.47 -22.52
N LYS A 195 9.43 -4.14 -22.54
CA LYS A 195 8.95 -3.26 -23.62
C LYS A 195 9.59 -3.58 -24.96
N GLU A 196 10.91 -3.72 -24.97
CA GLU A 196 11.70 -4.06 -26.16
C GLU A 196 11.27 -5.42 -26.71
N GLU A 197 11.16 -6.43 -25.85
CA GLU A 197 10.73 -7.77 -26.23
C GLU A 197 9.28 -7.84 -26.72
N CYS A 198 8.42 -6.91 -26.30
CA CYS A 198 7.05 -6.78 -26.78
C CYS A 198 6.89 -5.89 -28.02
N GLY A 199 8.00 -5.40 -28.59
CA GLY A 199 7.98 -4.59 -29.82
C GLY A 199 7.57 -3.13 -29.60
N PHE A 200 7.53 -2.67 -28.35
CA PHE A 200 7.29 -1.26 -28.06
C PHE A 200 8.60 -0.50 -28.13
N ARG A 201 8.71 0.41 -29.10
CA ARG A 201 9.83 1.36 -29.16
C ARG A 201 9.80 2.23 -27.90
N HIS A 202 10.94 2.29 -27.22
CA HIS A 202 11.15 3.24 -26.15
C HIS A 202 11.66 4.53 -26.78
N ASP A 203 10.74 5.46 -27.09
CA ASP A 203 11.15 6.83 -27.36
C ASP A 203 11.69 7.38 -26.03
N TYR A 204 13.01 7.42 -25.91
CA TYR A 204 13.66 8.16 -24.84
C TYR A 204 13.25 9.63 -24.97
N LYS A 205 12.15 10.02 -24.33
CA LYS A 205 12.03 11.37 -23.81
C LYS A 205 12.95 11.44 -22.61
N GLY A 206 14.20 11.76 -22.91
CA GLY A 206 15.32 11.73 -21.98
C GLY A 206 14.94 12.34 -20.64
N GLY A 207 15.27 11.63 -19.56
CA GLY A 207 15.65 12.32 -18.34
C GLY A 207 16.73 13.36 -18.67
N LYS A 208 16.84 14.41 -17.85
CA LYS A 208 17.92 15.41 -18.00
C LYS A 208 19.22 14.69 -18.36
N LYS A 209 19.87 15.13 -19.46
CA LYS A 209 21.15 14.57 -19.88
C LYS A 209 22.03 14.42 -18.63
N PRO A 210 22.65 13.26 -18.39
CA PRO A 210 23.46 13.06 -17.20
C PRO A 210 24.51 14.17 -17.12
N ILE A 211 24.59 14.89 -16.01
CA ILE A 211 25.57 15.98 -15.82
C ILE A 211 26.96 15.40 -16.08
N GLU A 212 27.67 15.93 -17.08
CA GLU A 212 28.99 15.45 -17.48
C GLU A 212 30.08 15.89 -16.48
N LEU A 213 31.22 15.19 -16.47
CA LEU A 213 32.34 15.55 -15.60
C LEU A 213 32.89 16.96 -15.93
N SER A 214 32.87 17.35 -17.21
CA SER A 214 33.21 18.71 -17.69
C SER A 214 32.39 19.78 -16.98
N MET A 215 31.06 19.63 -16.96
CA MET A 215 30.16 20.55 -16.28
C MET A 215 30.43 20.63 -14.77
N CYS A 216 30.75 19.50 -14.13
CA CYS A 216 31.16 19.49 -12.72
C CYS A 216 32.47 20.25 -12.50
N LYS A 217 33.45 20.11 -13.41
CA LYS A 217 34.72 20.83 -13.34
C LYS A 217 34.52 22.34 -13.52
N GLU A 218 33.75 22.76 -14.52
CA GLU A 218 33.44 24.16 -14.79
C GLU A 218 32.77 24.85 -13.59
N GLU A 219 31.77 24.19 -12.98
CA GLU A 219 31.09 24.72 -11.79
C GLU A 219 32.04 24.88 -10.61
N LEU A 220 32.91 23.89 -10.36
CA LEU A 220 33.89 23.97 -9.27
C LEU A 220 34.98 25.02 -9.55
N VAL A 221 35.41 25.17 -10.80
CA VAL A 221 36.33 26.23 -11.23
C VAL A 221 35.70 27.62 -11.00
N ARG A 222 34.44 27.78 -11.39
CA ARG A 222 33.67 29.02 -11.17
C ARG A 222 33.57 29.37 -9.70
N LEU A 223 33.23 28.41 -8.85
CA LEU A 223 33.15 28.60 -7.39
C LEU A 223 34.51 28.93 -6.78
N TYR A 224 35.56 28.23 -7.21
CA TYR A 224 36.93 28.50 -6.75
C TYR A 224 37.38 29.92 -7.10
N LYS A 225 37.15 30.37 -8.35
CA LYS A 225 37.45 31.75 -8.77
C LYS A 225 36.61 32.79 -8.01
N LYS A 226 35.33 32.49 -7.74
CA LYS A 226 34.42 33.39 -7.01
C LYS A 226 34.86 33.60 -5.56
N TYR A 227 35.22 32.53 -4.87
CA TYR A 227 35.56 32.57 -3.43
C TYR A 227 37.06 32.67 -3.16
N ASN A 228 37.90 32.51 -4.18
CA ASN A 228 39.36 32.48 -4.12
C ASN A 228 39.92 31.49 -3.09
N ARG A 229 39.20 30.39 -2.84
CA ARG A 229 39.58 29.30 -1.93
C ARG A 229 38.75 28.05 -2.20
N ARG A 230 39.17 26.93 -1.62
CA ARG A 230 38.37 25.71 -1.54
C ARG A 230 37.12 25.95 -0.68
N LEU A 231 35.97 25.50 -1.18
CA LEU A 231 34.74 25.43 -0.39
C LEU A 231 34.65 24.09 0.34
N THR A 232 34.12 24.15 1.56
CA THR A 232 33.80 22.97 2.37
C THR A 232 32.57 22.25 1.82
N TYR A 233 32.27 21.05 2.36
CA TYR A 233 31.07 20.31 2.00
C TYR A 233 29.79 21.14 2.21
N ASN A 234 29.64 21.81 3.35
CA ASN A 234 28.41 22.57 3.64
C ASN A 234 28.28 23.78 2.72
N GLU A 235 29.37 24.50 2.47
CA GLU A 235 29.36 25.65 1.55
C GLU A 235 29.04 25.21 0.11
N LEU A 236 29.59 24.07 -0.35
CA LEU A 236 29.23 23.52 -1.67
C LEU A 236 27.77 23.11 -1.76
N LYS A 237 27.17 22.66 -0.65
CA LYS A 237 25.77 22.24 -0.63
C LYS A 237 24.84 23.43 -0.84
N GLU A 238 25.24 24.60 -0.33
CA GLU A 238 24.49 25.85 -0.42
C GLU A 238 24.75 26.58 -1.75
N GLU A 239 25.99 26.57 -2.24
CA GLU A 239 26.42 27.41 -3.35
C GLU A 239 26.42 26.73 -4.73
N SER A 240 26.57 25.40 -4.77
CA SER A 240 26.68 24.64 -6.03
C SER A 240 25.32 24.41 -6.67
N GLN A 241 25.23 24.66 -7.97
CA GLN A 241 24.07 24.28 -8.78
C GLN A 241 24.01 22.76 -9.02
N ILE A 242 25.11 22.04 -8.77
CA ILE A 242 25.23 20.60 -8.90
C ILE A 242 25.25 19.98 -7.50
N SER A 243 24.32 19.06 -7.24
CA SER A 243 24.29 18.32 -5.97
C SER A 243 25.63 17.64 -5.66
N ILE A 244 26.04 17.66 -4.38
CA ILE A 244 27.30 17.03 -3.96
C ILE A 244 27.34 15.53 -4.27
N SER A 245 26.21 14.83 -4.13
CA SER A 245 26.12 13.40 -4.50
C SER A 245 26.45 13.17 -5.97
N THR A 246 26.09 14.11 -6.86
CA THR A 246 26.47 14.04 -8.27
C THR A 246 27.95 14.33 -8.47
N LEU A 247 28.53 15.31 -7.75
CA LEU A 247 29.97 15.58 -7.79
C LEU A 247 30.78 14.34 -7.37
N PHE A 248 30.47 13.73 -6.21
CA PHE A 248 31.16 12.52 -5.73
C PHE A 248 31.08 11.35 -6.71
N ARG A 249 29.91 11.13 -7.32
CA ARG A 249 29.75 10.08 -8.32
C ARG A 249 30.57 10.36 -9.58
N ARG A 250 30.69 11.62 -10.02
CA ARG A 250 31.43 11.96 -11.25
C ARG A 250 32.95 11.98 -11.06
N PHE A 251 33.41 12.38 -9.89
CA PHE A 251 34.83 12.35 -9.54
C PHE A 251 35.26 11.00 -8.92
N GLU A 252 34.36 10.02 -8.87
CA GLU A 252 34.58 8.67 -8.35
C GLU A 252 35.23 8.66 -6.96
N THR A 253 34.81 9.59 -6.10
CA THR A 253 35.38 9.76 -4.76
C THR A 253 34.35 10.32 -3.79
N THR A 254 34.52 10.00 -2.51
CA THR A 254 33.73 10.57 -1.40
C THR A 254 34.47 11.67 -0.65
N LYS A 255 35.74 11.94 -1.02
CA LYS A 255 36.60 12.89 -0.32
C LYS A 255 36.65 14.21 -1.08
N ILE A 256 36.09 15.28 -0.51
CA ILE A 256 36.04 16.58 -1.18
C ILE A 256 37.44 17.16 -1.48
N ASN A 257 38.42 16.89 -0.63
CA ASN A 257 39.81 17.30 -0.86
C ASN A 257 40.42 16.64 -2.10
N VAL A 258 40.02 15.40 -2.42
CA VAL A 258 40.48 14.71 -3.64
C VAL A 258 39.92 15.41 -4.87
N ILE A 259 38.66 15.85 -4.83
CA ILE A 259 38.05 16.63 -5.90
C ILE A 259 38.78 17.96 -6.10
N TRP A 260 39.02 18.72 -5.03
CA TRP A 260 39.74 20.00 -5.13
C TRP A 260 41.16 19.84 -5.67
N ASN A 261 41.89 18.82 -5.23
CA ASN A 261 43.22 18.53 -5.77
C ASN A 261 43.18 18.28 -7.29
N GLN A 262 42.14 17.60 -7.80
CA GLN A 262 41.98 17.38 -9.24
C GLN A 262 41.64 18.68 -9.98
N ILE A 263 40.80 19.54 -9.40
CA ILE A 263 40.46 20.84 -9.99
C ILE A 263 41.70 21.73 -10.08
N GLU A 264 42.46 21.85 -9.00
CA GLU A 264 43.67 22.67 -8.95
C GLU A 264 44.73 22.18 -9.93
N ARG A 265 45.01 20.86 -9.99
CA ARG A 265 45.92 20.29 -10.99
C ARG A 265 45.54 20.69 -12.42
N ASN A 266 44.26 20.57 -12.77
CA ASN A 266 43.77 20.94 -14.10
C ASN A 266 43.87 22.46 -14.38
N MET A 267 43.83 23.32 -13.37
CA MET A 267 44.03 24.77 -13.53
C MET A 267 45.50 25.15 -13.73
N PHE A 268 46.42 24.48 -13.02
CA PHE A 268 47.86 24.75 -13.13
C PHE A 268 48.45 24.25 -14.45
N ASP A 269 47.93 23.15 -15.02
CA ASP A 269 48.37 22.64 -16.32
C ASP A 269 47.96 23.56 -17.51
N THR A 270 46.93 24.40 -17.34
CA THR A 270 46.49 25.35 -18.38
C THR A 270 47.16 26.72 -18.29
N THR A 271 47.94 26.99 -17.24
CA THR A 271 48.62 28.29 -17.04
C THR A 271 50.11 28.23 -17.42
N ASN A 272 50.62 27.05 -17.80
CA ASN A 272 52.02 26.81 -18.21
C ASN A 272 52.17 26.55 -19.73
N ILE A 273 51.26 27.07 -20.56
CA ILE A 273 51.37 27.10 -22.03
C ILE A 273 51.40 28.56 -22.48
#